data_AF-A0AAU1BF91-F1
#
_entry.id   AF-A0AAU1BF91-F1
#
_cell.length_a   1.000
_cell.length_b   1.000
_cell.length_c   1.000
_cell.angle_alpha   90.00
_cell.angle_beta   90.00
_cell.angle_gamma   90.00
#
_symmetry.space_group_name_H-M   'P 1'
#
loop_
_entity.id
_entity.type
_entity.pdbx_description
1 polymer ?
#
loop_
_entity_poly.entity_id
_entity_poly.type
_entity_poly.pdbx_seq_one_letter_code
_entity_poly.pdbx_strand_id
1 'polypeptide(L)'
;MDEYQVGMDVVARQRRAAAARVRLGWWFPVLIAVSWALAVSSAFPADGYRRLGVPDLPYGQVGGLLFLALIVVFSVRSGMNRRDVRPFAMYPSLRRRFPAFVLVCLGGVAVVFGLGRLSGSSSAAWAATVVAVGAGGVIAFLLTWMAAGIRGDILTGSQRR
;
A
#
# COMPACT_ATOMS: atom_id res chain seq x y z
N MET A 1 -2.04 44.45 -12.74
CA MET A 1 -2.12 43.00 -12.49
C MET A 1 -2.19 42.84 -10.99
N ASP A 2 -3.35 42.43 -10.49
CA ASP A 2 -3.66 42.48 -9.07
C ASP A 2 -2.84 41.45 -8.29
N GLU A 3 -2.25 41.87 -7.17
CA GLU A 3 -1.47 41.02 -6.26
C GLU A 3 -2.22 39.73 -5.87
N TYR A 4 -3.55 39.78 -5.91
CA TYR A 4 -4.44 38.65 -5.72
C TYR A 4 -4.30 37.56 -6.80
N GLN A 5 -4.18 37.93 -8.08
CA GLN A 5 -3.98 36.97 -9.18
C GLN A 5 -2.59 36.32 -9.08
N VAL A 6 -1.57 37.11 -8.74
CA VAL A 6 -0.20 36.61 -8.52
C VAL A 6 -0.16 35.61 -7.35
N GLY A 7 -0.85 35.93 -6.25
CA GLY A 7 -0.99 35.04 -5.09
C GLY A 7 -1.67 33.71 -5.43
N MET A 8 -2.76 33.75 -6.21
CA MET A 8 -3.49 32.56 -6.64
C MET A 8 -2.65 31.67 -7.57
N ASP A 9 -1.85 32.26 -8.45
CA ASP A 9 -0.95 31.52 -9.35
C ASP A 9 0.19 30.83 -8.60
N VAL A 10 0.75 31.47 -7.57
CA VAL A 10 1.78 30.85 -6.73
C VAL A 10 1.21 29.67 -5.96
N VAL A 11 0.02 29.80 -5.38
CA VAL A 11 -0.68 28.72 -4.68
C VAL A 11 -0.98 27.55 -5.64
N ALA A 12 -1.43 27.85 -6.87
CA ALA A 12 -1.68 26.82 -7.88
C ALA A 12 -0.40 26.07 -8.28
N ARG A 13 0.74 26.77 -8.44
CA ARG A 13 2.04 26.14 -8.71
C ARG A 13 2.50 25.25 -7.54
N GLN A 14 2.36 25.72 -6.31
CA GLN A 14 2.70 24.94 -5.12
C GLN A 14 1.83 23.68 -4.99
N ARG A 15 0.53 23.77 -5.27
CA ARG A 15 -0.38 22.60 -5.29
C ARG A 15 0.00 21.59 -6.35
N ARG A 16 0.36 22.03 -7.56
CA ARG A 16 0.84 21.13 -8.63
C ARG A 16 2.16 20.45 -8.25
N ALA A 17 3.10 21.18 -7.65
CA ALA A 17 4.36 20.62 -7.17
C ALA A 17 4.13 19.59 -6.04
N ALA A 18 3.21 19.87 -5.10
CA ALA A 18 2.82 18.93 -4.07
C ALA A 18 2.14 17.67 -4.65
N ALA A 19 1.19 17.85 -5.58
CA ALA A 19 0.51 16.73 -6.25
C ALA A 19 1.47 15.88 -7.10
N ALA A 20 2.54 16.46 -7.66
CA ALA A 20 3.57 15.71 -8.37
C ALA A 20 4.36 14.77 -7.44
N ARG A 21 4.62 15.18 -6.19
CA ARG A 21 5.34 14.35 -5.19
C ARG A 21 4.56 13.10 -4.77
N VAL A 22 3.22 13.17 -4.79
CA VAL A 22 2.34 12.04 -4.46
C VAL A 22 2.21 11.04 -5.61
N ARG A 23 2.65 11.39 -6.83
CA ARG A 23 2.64 10.45 -7.96
C ARG A 23 3.59 9.30 -7.68
N LEU A 24 3.03 8.09 -7.59
CA LEU A 24 3.80 6.86 -7.45
C LEU A 24 4.40 6.49 -8.81
N GLY A 25 5.66 6.05 -8.81
CA GLY A 25 6.27 5.48 -10.01
C GLY A 25 5.65 4.12 -10.32
N TRP A 26 5.75 3.67 -11.57
CA TRP A 26 5.26 2.36 -12.01
C TRP A 26 5.88 1.19 -11.21
N TRP A 27 7.10 1.37 -10.70
CA TRP A 27 7.81 0.39 -9.88
C TRP A 27 7.16 0.18 -8.50
N PHE A 28 6.49 1.19 -7.95
CA PHE A 28 5.95 1.15 -6.60
C PHE A 28 4.85 0.09 -6.42
N PRO A 29 3.79 0.03 -7.27
CA PRO A 29 2.77 -1.02 -7.16
C PRO A 29 3.35 -2.42 -7.41
N VAL A 30 4.40 -2.56 -8.23
CA VAL A 30 5.07 -3.84 -8.44
C VAL A 30 5.81 -4.27 -7.17
N LEU A 31 6.63 -3.40 -6.60
CA LEU A 31 7.38 -3.70 -5.38
C LEU A 31 6.46 -3.95 -4.19
N ILE A 32 5.34 -3.24 -4.06
CA ILE A 32 4.42 -3.47 -2.95
C ILE A 32 3.72 -4.84 -3.07
N ALA A 33 3.30 -5.23 -4.27
CA ALA A 33 2.68 -6.54 -4.50
C ALA A 33 3.68 -7.68 -4.21
N VAL A 34 4.91 -7.55 -4.69
CA VAL A 34 5.99 -8.53 -4.46
C VAL A 34 6.36 -8.59 -2.99
N SER A 35 6.59 -7.45 -2.33
CA SER A 35 6.94 -7.40 -0.91
C SER A 35 5.83 -7.96 -0.03
N TRP A 36 4.56 -7.75 -0.37
CA TRP A 36 3.42 -8.35 0.32
C TRP A 36 3.39 -9.87 0.17
N ALA A 37 3.51 -10.37 -1.07
CA ALA A 37 3.53 -11.81 -1.33
C ALA A 37 4.66 -12.49 -0.53
N LEU A 38 5.85 -11.86 -0.51
CA LEU A 38 6.97 -12.29 0.31
C LEU A 38 6.66 -12.20 1.80
N ALA A 39 6.08 -11.10 2.30
CA ALA A 39 5.77 -10.91 3.72
C ALA A 39 4.85 -12.02 4.25
N VAL A 40 3.72 -12.24 3.56
CA VAL A 40 2.70 -13.21 3.96
C VAL A 40 3.17 -14.65 3.76
N SER A 41 4.20 -14.86 2.94
CA SER A 41 4.88 -16.15 2.84
C SER A 41 5.39 -16.66 4.22
N SER A 42 5.82 -15.78 5.15
CA SER A 42 6.18 -16.25 6.51
C SER A 42 5.02 -16.82 7.34
N ALA A 43 3.76 -16.51 6.98
CA ALA A 43 2.59 -17.09 7.64
C ALA A 43 2.31 -18.53 7.15
N PHE A 44 3.06 -18.99 6.15
CA PHE A 44 2.98 -20.34 5.61
C PHE A 44 3.98 -21.25 6.35
N PRO A 45 3.59 -22.46 6.79
CA PRO A 45 4.52 -23.37 7.48
C PRO A 45 5.67 -23.82 6.57
N ALA A 46 6.87 -23.99 7.14
CA ALA A 46 8.09 -24.42 6.43
C ALA A 46 7.90 -25.70 5.60
N ASP A 47 7.08 -26.65 6.08
CA ASP A 47 6.76 -27.89 5.37
C ASP A 47 6.07 -27.66 4.03
N GLY A 48 5.35 -26.54 3.89
CA GLY A 48 4.71 -26.12 2.65
C GLY A 48 5.70 -25.63 1.59
N TYR A 49 6.75 -24.92 2.00
CA TYR A 49 7.82 -24.47 1.09
C TYR A 49 8.62 -25.62 0.52
N ARG A 50 8.96 -26.60 1.36
CA ARG A 50 9.69 -27.81 0.96
C ARG A 50 8.92 -28.62 -0.09
N ARG A 51 7.58 -28.67 0.01
CA ARG A 51 6.72 -29.33 -0.98
C ARG A 51 6.65 -28.60 -2.32
N LEU A 52 6.86 -27.29 -2.32
CA LEU A 52 6.93 -26.46 -3.52
C LEU A 52 8.35 -26.41 -4.11
N GLY A 53 9.34 -27.07 -3.49
CA GLY A 53 10.74 -27.03 -3.91
C GLY A 53 11.41 -25.67 -3.68
N VAL A 54 10.83 -24.82 -2.85
CA VAL A 54 11.36 -23.48 -2.54
C VAL A 54 12.36 -23.60 -1.39
N PRO A 55 13.57 -23.01 -1.50
CA PRO A 55 14.57 -23.07 -0.43
C PRO A 55 14.06 -22.39 0.85
N ASP A 56 14.41 -22.92 2.03
CA ASP A 56 14.11 -22.27 3.32
C ASP A 56 14.97 -21.00 3.48
N LEU A 57 14.41 -19.85 3.09
CA LEU A 57 14.98 -18.52 3.34
C LEU A 57 13.98 -17.66 4.14
N PRO A 58 14.43 -16.62 4.86
CA PRO A 58 13.57 -15.75 5.67
C PRO A 58 12.76 -14.75 4.80
N TYR A 59 12.09 -15.25 3.76
CA TYR A 59 11.37 -14.45 2.76
C TYR A 59 10.35 -13.50 3.38
N GLY A 60 9.65 -13.92 4.45
CA GLY A 60 8.67 -13.04 5.08
C GLY A 60 9.23 -11.94 5.97
N GLN A 61 10.42 -12.11 6.54
CA GLN A 61 11.10 -11.01 7.24
C GLN A 61 11.57 -9.96 6.23
N VAL A 62 12.22 -10.40 5.15
CA VAL A 62 12.68 -9.52 4.06
C VAL A 62 11.50 -8.82 3.39
N GLY A 63 10.46 -9.57 3.05
CA GLY A 63 9.22 -9.05 2.45
C GLY A 63 8.50 -8.08 3.37
N GLY A 64 8.36 -8.41 4.66
CA GLY A 64 7.70 -7.57 5.65
C GLY A 64 8.44 -6.25 5.89
N LEU A 65 9.77 -6.27 6.01
CA LEU A 65 10.59 -5.07 6.12
C LEU A 65 10.50 -4.20 4.87
N LEU A 66 10.55 -4.82 3.69
CA LEU A 66 10.41 -4.10 2.42
C LEU A 66 9.01 -3.47 2.28
N PHE A 67 7.96 -4.21 2.66
CA PHE A 67 6.58 -3.73 2.65
C PHE A 67 6.43 -2.51 3.57
N LEU A 68 6.93 -2.59 4.81
CA LEU A 68 6.94 -1.48 5.75
C LEU A 68 7.72 -0.28 5.21
N ALA A 69 8.90 -0.49 4.64
CA ALA A 69 9.68 0.57 4.02
C ALA A 69 8.92 1.28 2.89
N LEU A 70 8.20 0.53 2.05
CA LEU A 70 7.37 1.09 0.99
C LEU A 70 6.16 1.87 1.53
N ILE A 71 5.52 1.39 2.61
CA ILE A 71 4.46 2.13 3.30
C ILE A 71 5.01 3.44 3.88
N VAL A 72 6.20 3.42 4.49
CA VAL A 72 6.87 4.64 4.97
C VAL A 72 7.17 5.60 3.82
N VAL A 73 7.71 5.12 2.70
CA VAL A 73 7.95 5.93 1.50
C VAL A 73 6.65 6.55 0.99
N PHE A 74 5.56 5.78 0.98
CA PHE A 74 4.23 6.28 0.63
C PHE A 74 3.79 7.39 1.58
N SER A 75 3.87 7.17 2.90
CA SER A 75 3.49 8.14 3.94
C SER A 75 4.32 9.43 3.90
N VAL A 76 5.62 9.34 3.59
CA VAL A 76 6.50 10.51 3.44
C VAL A 76 6.14 11.27 2.16
N ARG A 77 5.94 10.58 1.04
CA ARG A 77 5.60 11.21 -0.26
C ARG A 77 4.21 11.84 -0.26
N SER A 78 3.25 11.24 0.44
CA SER A 78 1.89 11.76 0.58
C SER A 78 1.75 12.86 1.65
N GLY A 79 2.80 13.14 2.41
CA GLY A 79 2.77 14.13 3.50
C GLY A 79 1.99 13.66 4.74
N MET A 80 1.59 12.39 4.79
CA MET A 80 0.86 11.79 5.92
C MET A 80 1.70 11.66 7.19
N ASN A 81 3.04 11.73 7.08
CA ASN A 81 3.96 11.62 8.22
C ASN A 81 4.13 12.95 9.02
N ARG A 82 3.47 14.04 8.62
CA ARG A 82 3.55 15.31 9.35
C ARG A 82 2.71 15.21 10.63
N ARG A 83 3.37 15.29 11.80
CA ARG A 83 2.72 15.25 13.12
C ARG A 83 1.70 16.36 13.34
N ASP A 84 1.87 17.49 12.65
CA ASP A 84 0.98 18.65 12.74
C ASP A 84 -0.31 18.50 11.92
N VAL A 85 -0.41 17.45 11.12
CA VAL A 85 -1.51 17.21 10.18
C VAL A 85 -2.23 15.94 10.57
N ARG A 86 -3.55 16.03 10.78
CA ARG A 86 -4.40 14.82 10.87
C ARG A 86 -4.65 14.32 9.44
N PRO A 87 -3.99 13.25 8.96
CA PRO A 87 -4.03 12.86 7.55
C PRO A 87 -5.45 12.52 7.08
N PHE A 88 -6.30 11.99 7.96
CA PHE A 88 -7.71 11.69 7.68
C PHE A 88 -8.62 12.92 7.66
N ALA A 89 -8.21 14.03 8.30
CA ALA A 89 -8.92 15.30 8.20
C ALA A 89 -8.49 16.08 6.95
N MET A 90 -7.21 15.98 6.58
CA MET A 90 -6.64 16.65 5.41
C MET A 90 -6.97 15.96 4.09
N TYR A 91 -7.17 14.64 4.10
CA TYR A 91 -7.53 13.84 2.92
C TYR A 91 -8.79 13.00 3.18
N PRO A 92 -9.99 13.52 2.90
CA PRO A 92 -11.25 12.79 3.07
C PRO A 92 -11.28 11.50 2.25
N SER A 93 -10.62 11.49 1.10
CA SER A 93 -10.48 10.31 0.25
C SER A 93 -9.73 9.17 0.95
N LEU A 94 -8.76 9.49 1.82
CA LEU A 94 -8.02 8.51 2.62
C LEU A 94 -8.92 7.85 3.66
N ARG A 95 -9.77 8.63 4.35
CA ARG A 95 -10.69 8.12 5.40
C ARG A 95 -11.66 7.06 4.87
N ARG A 96 -12.13 7.22 3.63
CA ARG A 96 -13.04 6.25 2.99
C ARG A 96 -12.33 4.99 2.50
N ARG A 97 -11.04 5.09 2.12
CA ARG A 97 -10.31 4.02 1.42
C ARG A 97 -9.39 3.20 2.33
N PHE A 98 -8.90 3.80 3.42
CA PHE A 98 -8.00 3.16 4.35
C PHE A 98 -8.58 1.91 5.05
N PRO A 99 -9.87 1.89 5.47
CA PRO A 99 -10.45 0.67 6.06
C PRO A 99 -10.41 -0.52 5.10
N ALA A 100 -10.66 -0.30 3.81
CA ALA A 100 -10.57 -1.36 2.80
C ALA A 100 -9.14 -1.92 2.67
N PHE A 101 -8.12 -1.05 2.70
CA PHE A 101 -6.72 -1.47 2.70
C PHE A 101 -6.38 -2.34 3.92
N VAL A 102 -6.79 -1.92 5.12
CA VAL A 102 -6.57 -2.68 6.36
C VAL A 102 -7.26 -4.04 6.31
N LEU A 103 -8.51 -4.08 5.84
CA LEU A 103 -9.27 -5.33 5.69
C LEU A 103 -8.62 -6.30 4.71
N VAL A 104 -8.11 -5.81 3.57
CA VAL A 104 -7.40 -6.68 2.60
C VAL A 104 -6.09 -7.20 3.19
N CYS A 105 -5.35 -6.38 3.95
CA CYS A 105 -4.13 -6.84 4.61
C CYS A 105 -4.43 -7.93 5.64
N LEU A 106 -5.35 -7.68 6.58
CA LEU A 106 -5.70 -8.64 7.63
C LEU A 106 -6.36 -9.90 7.05
N GLY A 107 -7.26 -9.74 6.08
CA GLY A 107 -7.93 -10.84 5.39
C GLY A 107 -6.95 -11.70 4.60
N GLY A 108 -6.00 -11.09 3.89
CA GLY A 108 -4.95 -11.81 3.17
C GLY A 108 -4.08 -12.66 4.10
N VAL A 109 -3.66 -12.11 5.23
CA VAL A 109 -2.90 -12.86 6.25
C VAL A 109 -3.74 -14.00 6.83
N ALA A 110 -5.00 -13.73 7.20
CA ALA A 110 -5.88 -14.74 7.81
C ALA A 110 -6.15 -15.92 6.87
N VAL A 111 -6.40 -15.65 5.57
CA VAL A 111 -6.66 -16.71 4.58
C VAL A 111 -5.40 -17.54 4.31
N VAL A 112 -4.24 -16.90 4.14
CA VAL A 112 -2.98 -17.62 3.91
C VAL A 112 -2.61 -18.47 5.12
N PHE A 113 -2.76 -17.93 6.32
CA PHE A 113 -2.54 -18.68 7.56
C PHE A 113 -3.52 -19.86 7.69
N GLY A 114 -4.81 -19.63 7.43
CA GLY A 114 -5.83 -20.69 7.46
C GLY A 114 -5.55 -21.82 6.48
N LEU A 115 -5.16 -21.48 5.23
CA LEU A 115 -4.76 -22.45 4.22
C LEU A 115 -3.47 -23.19 4.62
N GLY A 116 -2.52 -22.50 5.25
CA GLY A 116 -1.30 -23.11 5.78
C GLY A 116 -1.55 -24.12 6.89
N ARG A 117 -2.63 -23.96 7.67
CA ARG A 117 -3.04 -24.91 8.71
C ARG A 117 -3.67 -26.20 8.18
N LEU A 118 -4.08 -26.25 6.90
CA LEU A 118 -4.64 -27.44 6.26
C LEU A 118 -3.53 -28.43 5.84
N SER A 119 -2.67 -28.80 6.80
CA SER A 119 -1.47 -29.60 6.60
C SER A 119 -1.75 -30.88 5.79
N GLY A 120 -1.10 -31.03 4.63
CA GLY A 120 -1.19 -32.28 3.86
C GLY A 120 -1.34 -32.11 2.35
N SER A 121 -1.90 -30.99 1.90
CA SER A 121 -2.22 -30.81 0.48
C SER A 121 -1.30 -29.83 -0.25
N SER A 122 -0.66 -30.28 -1.34
CA SER A 122 0.03 -29.39 -2.29
C SER A 122 -0.92 -28.38 -2.95
N SER A 123 -2.21 -28.72 -3.10
CA SER A 123 -3.20 -27.78 -3.65
C SER A 123 -3.50 -26.61 -2.71
N ALA A 124 -3.47 -26.84 -1.39
CA ALA A 124 -3.63 -25.79 -0.39
C ALA A 124 -2.45 -24.82 -0.40
N ALA A 125 -1.25 -25.31 -0.69
CA ALA A 125 -0.05 -24.48 -0.83
C ALA A 125 -0.07 -23.59 -2.08
N TRP A 126 -0.50 -24.14 -3.21
CA TRP A 126 -0.74 -23.34 -4.41
C TRP A 126 -1.86 -22.32 -4.21
N ALA A 127 -2.98 -22.71 -3.57
CA ALA A 127 -4.07 -21.80 -3.26
C ALA A 127 -3.61 -20.62 -2.39
N ALA A 128 -2.83 -20.89 -1.34
CA ALA A 128 -2.29 -19.85 -0.47
C ALA A 128 -1.36 -18.88 -1.22
N THR A 129 -0.55 -19.41 -2.14
CA THR A 129 0.32 -18.59 -3.00
C THR A 129 -0.49 -17.68 -3.92
N VAL A 130 -1.52 -18.21 -4.58
CA VAL A 130 -2.42 -17.43 -5.45
C VAL A 130 -3.13 -16.34 -4.66
N VAL A 131 -3.61 -16.64 -3.46
CA VAL A 131 -4.23 -15.64 -2.57
C VAL A 131 -3.23 -14.57 -2.16
N ALA A 132 -2.00 -14.94 -1.78
CA ALA A 132 -0.97 -13.98 -1.40
C ALA A 132 -0.64 -13.01 -2.53
N VAL A 133 -0.44 -13.53 -3.75
CA VAL A 133 -0.16 -12.71 -4.94
C VAL A 133 -1.37 -11.84 -5.31
N GLY A 134 -2.57 -12.41 -5.30
CA GLY A 134 -3.81 -11.68 -5.58
C GLY A 134 -4.07 -10.53 -4.60
N ALA A 135 -3.93 -10.80 -3.29
CA ALA A 135 -4.04 -9.78 -2.25
C ALA A 135 -2.97 -8.68 -2.42
N GLY A 136 -1.73 -9.05 -2.79
CA GLY A 136 -0.68 -8.08 -3.09
C GLY A 136 -1.04 -7.14 -4.25
N GLY A 137 -1.65 -7.68 -5.30
CA GLY A 137 -2.18 -6.89 -6.43
C GLY A 137 -3.30 -5.94 -6.00
N VAL A 138 -4.25 -6.40 -5.17
CA VAL A 138 -5.32 -5.57 -4.62
C VAL A 138 -4.76 -4.46 -3.73
N ILE A 139 -3.78 -4.76 -2.88
CA ILE A 139 -3.10 -3.77 -2.04
C ILE A 139 -2.41 -2.71 -2.90
N ALA A 140 -1.68 -3.12 -3.94
CA ALA A 140 -1.02 -2.21 -4.88
C ALA A 140 -2.03 -1.29 -5.58
N PHE A 141 -3.16 -1.85 -6.01
CA PHE A 141 -4.26 -1.08 -6.58
C PHE A 141 -4.83 -0.07 -5.58
N LEU A 142 -5.13 -0.49 -4.35
CA LEU A 142 -5.67 0.38 -3.31
C LEU A 142 -4.71 1.54 -2.96
N LEU A 143 -3.40 1.28 -2.89
CA LEU A 143 -2.40 2.34 -2.66
C LEU A 143 -2.32 3.33 -3.83
N THR A 144 -2.39 2.83 -5.07
CA THR A 144 -2.41 3.68 -6.26
C THR A 144 -3.70 4.52 -6.30
N TRP A 145 -4.84 3.91 -5.94
CA TRP A 145 -6.11 4.59 -5.86
C TRP A 145 -6.13 5.63 -4.74
N MET A 146 -5.58 5.33 -3.56
CA MET A 146 -5.38 6.31 -2.48
C MET A 146 -4.49 7.47 -2.91
N ALA A 147 -3.36 7.19 -3.58
CA ALA A 147 -2.48 8.23 -4.13
C ALA A 147 -3.22 9.16 -5.10
N ALA A 148 -4.04 8.59 -5.99
CA ALA A 148 -4.87 9.38 -6.92
C ALA A 148 -5.89 10.26 -6.18
N GLY A 149 -6.51 9.73 -5.11
CA GLY A 149 -7.42 10.49 -4.23
C GLY A 149 -6.74 11.68 -3.57
N ILE A 150 -5.59 11.43 -2.92
CA ILE A 150 -4.79 12.48 -2.26
C ILE A 150 -4.37 13.56 -3.27
N ARG A 151 -3.99 13.18 -4.49
CA ARG A 151 -3.68 14.14 -5.57
C ARG A 151 -4.90 15.00 -5.94
N GLY A 152 -6.07 14.39 -6.07
CA GLY A 152 -7.33 15.09 -6.31
C GLY A 152 -7.65 16.09 -5.19
N ASP A 153 -7.50 15.68 -3.93
CA ASP A 153 -7.73 16.52 -2.75
C ASP A 153 -6.75 17.72 -2.71
N ILE A 154 -5.47 17.51 -3.05
CA ILE A 154 -4.45 18.58 -3.13
C ILE A 154 -4.77 19.59 -4.25
N LEU A 155 -5.19 19.11 -5.43
CA LEU A 155 -5.47 19.96 -6.58
C LEU A 155 -6.74 20.80 -6.37
N THR A 156 -7.79 20.19 -5.82
CA THR A 156 -9.04 20.87 -5.49
C THR A 156 -8.91 21.77 -4.25
N GLY A 157 -7.84 21.59 -3.46
CA GLY A 157 -7.58 22.35 -2.23
C GLY A 157 -8.57 22.01 -1.14
N SER A 158 -8.88 20.72 -0.99
CA SER A 158 -9.99 20.19 -0.19
C SER A 158 -10.20 20.98 1.11
N GLN A 159 -11.22 21.84 1.03
CA GLN A 159 -11.94 22.58 2.06
C GLN A 159 -11.23 22.76 3.40
N ARG A 160 -10.53 23.90 3.55
CA ARG A 160 -10.62 24.65 4.80
C ARG A 160 -12.04 25.25 4.84
N ARG A 161 -12.99 24.52 5.44
CA ARG A 161 -14.15 25.15 6.09
C ARG A 161 -13.85 25.17 7.57
#